data_AF-A0A7N2LIE7-F1
#
_entry.id   AF-A0A7N2LIE7-F1
#
_cell.length_a   1.000
_cell.length_b   1.000
_cell.length_c   1.000
_cell.angle_alpha   90.00
_cell.angle_beta   90.00
_cell.angle_gamma   90.00
#
_symmetry.space_group_name_H-M   'P 1'
#
loop_
_entity.id
_entity.type
_entity.pdbx_description
1 polymer ?
#
loop_
_entity_poly.entity_id
_entity_poly.type
_entity_poly.pdbx_seq_one_letter_code
_entity_poly.pdbx_strand_id
1 'polypeptide(L)'
;MKLWLVLRSYGVENLRSFLRSHVKMAKLFEELVRLDNRLEVVVPRNFALIYFRVLHKPNVKQFYENGVANHDEKALDLERVNGLNQKLMDSINRSGHVYMSPTVVDGVHIIRCAIGATLTEE
;
A
#
# COMPACT_ATOMS: atom_id res chain seq x y z
N MET A 1 18.81 -24.87 12.65
CA MET A 1 19.37 -25.32 11.35
C MET A 1 18.90 -24.51 10.14
N LYS A 2 17.63 -24.07 10.02
CA LYS A 2 17.13 -23.32 8.84
C LYS A 2 17.90 -22.02 8.52
N LEU A 3 18.15 -21.17 9.52
CA LEU A 3 18.87 -19.90 9.30
C LEU A 3 20.32 -20.11 8.85
N TRP A 4 21.04 -21.03 9.51
CA TRP A 4 22.43 -21.36 9.17
C TRP A 4 22.54 -21.82 7.70
N LEU A 5 21.60 -22.67 7.25
CA LEU A 5 21.57 -23.13 5.86
C LEU A 5 21.35 -21.96 4.88
N VAL A 6 20.41 -21.05 5.15
CA VAL A 6 20.16 -19.87 4.31
C VAL A 6 21.40 -18.98 4.23
N LEU A 7 22.01 -18.65 5.36
CA LEU A 7 23.20 -17.79 5.40
C LEU A 7 24.38 -18.41 4.64
N ARG A 8 24.57 -19.74 4.74
CA ARG A 8 25.66 -20.45 4.08
C ARG A 8 25.40 -20.67 2.58
N SER A 9 24.17 -20.97 2.17
CA SER A 9 23.82 -21.26 0.77
C SER A 9 23.74 -19.99 -0.08
N TYR A 10 23.11 -18.92 0.42
CA TYR A 10 22.99 -17.67 -0.33
C TYR A 10 24.21 -16.77 -0.16
N GLY A 11 24.77 -16.72 1.05
CA GLY A 11 25.79 -15.74 1.40
C GLY A 11 25.21 -14.34 1.60
N VAL A 12 26.02 -13.47 2.20
CA VAL A 12 25.60 -12.11 2.61
C VAL A 12 25.28 -11.22 1.41
N GLU A 13 26.05 -11.31 0.33
CA GLU A 13 25.89 -10.43 -0.84
C GLU A 13 24.57 -10.71 -1.57
N ASN A 14 24.27 -11.99 -1.84
CA ASN A 14 23.01 -12.36 -2.50
C ASN A 14 21.79 -12.02 -1.64
N LEU A 15 21.87 -12.21 -0.31
CA LEU A 15 20.78 -11.83 0.59
C LEU A 15 20.53 -10.31 0.56
N ARG A 16 21.60 -9.51 0.56
CA ARG A 16 21.50 -8.05 0.40
C ARG A 16 20.92 -7.67 -0.96
N SER A 17 21.36 -8.30 -2.03
CA SER A 17 20.85 -8.07 -3.39
C SER A 17 19.35 -8.35 -3.48
N PHE A 18 18.90 -9.49 -2.94
CA PHE A 18 17.50 -9.89 -2.90
C PHE A 18 16.63 -8.89 -2.13
N LEU A 19 17.07 -8.46 -0.94
CA LEU A 19 16.36 -7.41 -0.18
C LEU A 19 16.32 -6.07 -0.94
N ARG A 20 17.40 -5.67 -1.59
CA ARG A 20 17.46 -4.44 -2.40
C ARG A 20 16.52 -4.53 -3.61
N SER A 21 16.40 -5.69 -4.24
CA SER A 21 15.45 -5.94 -5.34
C SER A 21 14.01 -5.71 -4.89
N HIS A 22 13.60 -6.29 -3.75
CA HIS A 22 12.27 -6.05 -3.18
C HIS A 22 12.00 -4.57 -2.90
N VAL A 23 12.99 -3.86 -2.35
CA VAL A 23 12.90 -2.43 -2.09
C VAL A 23 12.77 -1.63 -3.38
N LYS A 24 13.48 -2.04 -4.45
CA LYS A 24 13.39 -1.42 -5.78
C LYS A 24 11.99 -1.60 -6.38
N MET A 25 11.47 -2.83 -6.39
CA MET A 25 10.10 -3.11 -6.85
C MET A 25 9.06 -2.29 -6.07
N ALA A 26 9.24 -2.18 -4.76
CA ALA A 26 8.33 -1.39 -3.94
C ALA A 26 8.38 0.11 -4.29
N LYS A 27 9.56 0.63 -4.66
CA LYS A 27 9.71 2.00 -5.16
C LYS A 27 9.01 2.18 -6.52
N LEU A 28 9.16 1.22 -7.43
CA LEU A 28 8.47 1.26 -8.73
C LEU A 28 6.94 1.26 -8.54
N PHE A 29 6.43 0.38 -7.68
CA PHE A 29 5.00 0.34 -7.37
C PHE A 29 4.51 1.64 -6.73
N GLU A 30 5.29 2.23 -5.82
CA GLU A 30 5.01 3.53 -5.21
C GLU A 30 4.92 4.66 -6.26
N GLU A 31 5.81 4.65 -7.27
CA GLU A 31 5.76 5.58 -8.40
C GLU A 31 4.51 5.39 -9.25
N LEU A 32 4.13 4.14 -9.56
CA LEU A 32 2.89 3.82 -10.28
C LEU A 32 1.64 4.30 -9.53
N VAL A 33 1.60 4.10 -8.21
CA VAL A 33 0.50 4.58 -7.36
C VAL A 33 0.42 6.10 -7.39
N ARG A 34 1.56 6.80 -7.35
CA ARG A 34 1.60 8.28 -7.41
C ARG A 34 1.20 8.87 -8.75
N LEU A 35 1.35 8.12 -9.85
CA LEU A 35 0.92 8.57 -11.17
C LEU A 35 -0.60 8.63 -11.30
N ASP A 36 -1.34 7.81 -10.55
CA ASP A 36 -2.81 7.82 -10.54
C ASP A 36 -3.35 8.82 -9.50
N ASN A 37 -4.04 9.85 -9.97
CA ASN A 37 -4.63 10.89 -9.12
C ASN A 37 -5.79 10.40 -8.23
N ARG A 38 -6.28 9.18 -8.44
CA ARG A 38 -7.30 8.53 -7.63
C ARG A 38 -6.70 7.79 -6.44
N LEU A 39 -5.39 7.59 -6.42
CA LEU A 39 -4.69 6.90 -5.36
C LEU A 39 -3.83 7.86 -4.54
N GLU A 40 -3.64 7.52 -3.28
CA GLU A 40 -2.73 8.22 -2.38
C GLU A 40 -1.88 7.22 -1.62
N VAL A 41 -0.58 7.52 -1.52
CA VAL A 41 0.34 6.84 -0.61
C VAL A 41 0.21 7.48 0.76
N VAL A 42 -0.29 6.71 1.74
CA VAL A 42 -0.72 7.24 3.05
C VAL A 42 0.46 7.51 3.98
N VAL A 43 1.50 6.67 3.92
CA VAL A 43 2.73 6.85 4.70
C VAL A 43 3.96 6.69 3.82
N PRO A 44 5.08 7.37 4.14
CA PRO A 44 6.34 7.15 3.45
C PRO A 44 6.74 5.67 3.48
N ARG A 45 7.17 5.13 2.33
CA ARG A 45 7.60 3.75 2.21
C ARG A 45 8.86 3.50 3.04
N ASN A 46 8.77 2.56 3.98
CA ASN A 46 9.91 1.97 4.66
C ASN A 46 10.10 0.53 4.16
N PHE A 47 11.31 0.19 3.73
CA PHE A 47 11.62 -1.11 3.10
C PHE A 47 10.74 -1.41 1.87
N ALA A 48 10.22 -2.63 1.75
CA ALA A 48 9.44 -3.10 0.61
C ALA A 48 7.92 -3.16 0.89
N LEU A 49 7.41 -2.22 1.69
CA LEU A 49 6.01 -2.17 2.11
C LEU A 49 5.39 -0.81 1.77
N ILE A 50 4.32 -0.84 0.98
CA ILE A 50 3.56 0.35 0.59
C ILE A 50 2.18 0.33 1.27
N TYR A 51 1.76 1.51 1.70
CA TYR A 51 0.44 1.78 2.25
C TYR A 51 -0.25 2.77 1.33
N PHE A 52 -1.32 2.34 0.67
CA PHE A 52 -2.06 3.20 -0.24
C PHE A 52 -3.57 3.04 -0.07
N ARG A 53 -4.31 4.02 -0.58
CA ARG A 53 -5.77 4.00 -0.59
C ARG A 53 -6.31 4.70 -1.82
N VAL A 54 -7.56 4.39 -2.17
CA VAL A 54 -8.34 5.13 -3.16
C VAL A 54 -8.97 6.34 -2.50
N LEU A 55 -8.92 7.47 -3.21
CA LEU A 55 -9.58 8.72 -2.89
C LEU A 55 -10.98 8.77 -3.52
N HIS A 56 -11.94 9.37 -2.82
CA HIS A 56 -13.28 9.58 -3.35
C HIS A 56 -13.33 10.67 -4.45
N LYS A 57 -12.42 11.66 -4.40
CA LYS A 57 -12.25 12.72 -5.41
C LYS A 57 -10.81 12.69 -5.94
N PRO A 58 -10.58 12.86 -7.26
CA PRO A 58 -9.23 12.97 -7.79
C PRO A 58 -8.51 14.14 -7.11
N ASN A 59 -7.20 13.98 -6.87
CA ASN A 59 -6.30 14.86 -6.11
C ASN A 59 -6.33 16.34 -6.57
N VAL A 60 -7.44 17.05 -6.32
CA VAL A 60 -7.49 18.49 -6.24
C VAL A 60 -6.95 18.79 -4.85
N LYS A 61 -5.66 19.11 -4.76
CA LYS A 61 -5.07 19.75 -3.57
C LYS A 61 -5.76 21.09 -3.37
N GLN A 62 -6.97 21.11 -2.84
CA GLN A 62 -7.68 22.32 -2.44
C GLN A 62 -8.98 21.96 -1.68
N PHE A 63 -9.15 22.61 -0.52
CA PHE A 63 -10.40 22.73 0.28
C PHE A 63 -10.70 21.78 1.46
N TYR A 64 -9.72 21.39 2.28
CA TYR A 64 -9.99 21.14 3.71
C TYR A 64 -9.54 22.30 4.63
N GLU A 65 -9.24 23.47 4.07
CA GLU A 65 -8.91 24.65 4.88
C GLU A 65 -10.03 25.70 4.94
N ASN A 66 -11.03 25.71 4.05
CA ASN A 66 -12.01 26.82 4.00
C ASN A 66 -13.48 26.43 3.73
N GLY A 67 -13.92 25.24 4.14
CA GLY A 67 -15.34 24.88 4.13
C GLY A 67 -15.70 24.22 5.45
N VAL A 68 -16.56 24.83 6.24
CA VAL A 68 -17.10 24.23 7.46
C VAL A 68 -18.02 23.07 7.05
N ALA A 69 -17.42 21.92 6.75
CA ALA A 69 -18.15 20.67 6.63
C ALA A 69 -18.62 20.31 8.05
N ASN A 70 -19.92 20.06 8.20
CA ASN A 70 -20.47 19.61 9.48
C ASN A 70 -19.79 18.30 9.89
N HIS A 71 -19.60 18.08 11.20
CA HIS A 71 -18.93 16.89 11.75
C HIS A 71 -19.53 15.58 11.17
N ASP A 72 -20.85 15.55 10.96
CA ASP A 72 -21.59 14.40 10.42
C ASP A 72 -21.28 14.15 8.93
N GLU A 73 -21.03 15.19 8.14
CA GLU A 73 -20.73 15.07 6.71
C GLU A 73 -19.32 14.50 6.49
N LYS A 74 -18.35 14.92 7.32
CA LYS A 74 -16.99 14.38 7.30
C LYS A 74 -16.93 12.91 7.74
N ALA A 75 -17.73 12.54 8.74
CA ALA A 75 -17.85 11.15 9.17
C ALA A 75 -18.46 10.26 8.06
N LEU A 76 -19.51 10.75 7.39
CA LEU A 76 -20.15 10.04 6.29
C LEU A 76 -19.23 9.88 5.06
N ASP A 77 -18.44 10.91 4.72
CA ASP A 77 -17.44 10.82 3.64
C ASP A 77 -16.35 9.80 3.98
N LEU A 78 -15.83 9.82 5.22
CA LEU A 78 -14.84 8.85 5.68
C LEU A 78 -15.37 7.41 5.60
N GLU A 79 -16.60 7.17 6.06
CA GLU A 79 -17.25 5.86 5.98
C GLU A 79 -17.38 5.36 4.54
N ARG A 80 -17.78 6.25 3.61
CA ARG A 80 -17.87 5.93 2.18
C ARG A 80 -16.50 5.58 1.59
N VAL A 81 -15.47 6.39 1.84
CA VAL A 81 -14.11 6.14 1.33
C VAL A 81 -13.56 4.83 1.90
N ASN A 82 -13.81 4.57 3.18
CA ASN A 82 -13.42 3.31 3.81
C ASN A 82 -14.12 2.11 3.19
N GLY A 83 -15.44 2.19 2.97
CA GLY A 83 -16.20 1.14 2.30
C GLY A 83 -15.71 0.88 0.88
N LEU A 84 -15.30 1.91 0.14
CA LEU A 84 -14.68 1.75 -1.18
C LEU A 84 -13.33 1.02 -1.11
N ASN A 85 -12.47 1.38 -0.16
CA ASN A 85 -11.16 0.74 0.01
C ASN A 85 -11.29 -0.73 0.45
N GLN A 86 -12.24 -1.04 1.33
CA GLN A 86 -12.56 -2.42 1.70
C GLN A 86 -13.04 -3.23 0.49
N LYS A 87 -14.01 -2.70 -0.28
CA LYS A 87 -14.53 -3.39 -1.47
C LYS A 87 -13.45 -3.61 -2.53
N LEU A 88 -12.57 -2.63 -2.74
CA LEU A 88 -11.46 -2.77 -3.67
C LEU A 88 -10.52 -3.89 -3.20
N MET A 89 -10.11 -3.88 -1.93
CA MET A 89 -9.25 -4.91 -1.35
C MET A 89 -9.86 -6.31 -1.54
N ASP A 90 -11.14 -6.45 -1.21
CA ASP A 90 -11.84 -7.72 -1.35
C ASP A 90 -11.91 -8.17 -2.81
N SER A 91 -12.13 -7.24 -3.74
CA SER A 91 -12.14 -7.53 -5.18
C SER A 91 -10.76 -7.97 -5.68
N ILE A 92 -9.69 -7.31 -5.23
CA ILE A 92 -8.31 -7.68 -5.56
C ILE A 92 -8.04 -9.11 -5.08
N ASN A 93 -8.30 -9.39 -3.81
CA ASN A 93 -8.05 -10.71 -3.21
C ASN A 93 -8.94 -11.80 -3.82
N ARG A 94 -10.21 -11.50 -4.12
CA ARG A 94 -11.13 -12.45 -4.76
C ARG A 94 -10.74 -12.77 -6.21
N SER A 95 -10.03 -11.87 -6.89
CA SER A 95 -9.55 -12.12 -8.25
C SER A 95 -8.59 -13.31 -8.34
N GLY A 96 -7.92 -13.68 -7.23
CA GLY A 96 -6.96 -14.77 -7.18
C GLY A 96 -5.59 -14.47 -7.80
N HIS A 97 -5.41 -13.31 -8.44
CA HIS A 97 -4.16 -12.94 -9.10
C HIS A 97 -3.10 -12.43 -8.12
N VAL A 98 -3.53 -11.74 -7.07
CA VAL A 98 -2.66 -11.16 -6.06
C VAL A 98 -3.38 -11.13 -4.72
N TYR A 99 -2.62 -11.16 -3.63
CA TYR A 99 -3.14 -11.02 -2.29
C TYR A 99 -2.50 -9.82 -1.59
N MET A 100 -3.33 -8.98 -0.99
CA MET A 100 -2.92 -7.83 -0.17
C MET A 100 -3.67 -7.83 1.16
N SER A 101 -3.06 -7.21 2.18
CA SER A 101 -3.61 -7.19 3.54
C SER A 101 -4.16 -5.81 3.91
N PRO A 102 -5.31 -5.71 4.60
CA PRO A 102 -5.83 -4.42 5.02
C PRO A 102 -5.18 -3.96 6.33
N THR A 103 -5.28 -2.67 6.63
CA THR A 103 -5.04 -2.12 7.96
C THR A 103 -5.93 -0.91 8.19
N VAL A 104 -6.13 -0.57 9.47
CA VAL A 104 -6.90 0.61 9.88
C VAL A 104 -6.00 1.45 10.78
N VAL A 105 -5.84 2.72 10.44
CA VAL A 105 -5.09 3.70 11.24
C VAL A 105 -6.00 4.90 11.46
N ASP A 106 -6.27 5.27 12.71
CA ASP A 106 -7.20 6.35 13.08
C ASP A 106 -8.56 6.28 12.36
N GLY A 107 -9.10 5.07 12.24
CA GLY A 107 -10.37 4.81 11.54
C GLY A 107 -10.29 4.87 10.01
N VAL A 108 -9.11 5.10 9.43
CA VAL A 108 -8.90 5.12 7.97
C VAL A 108 -8.50 3.73 7.47
N HIS A 109 -9.25 3.18 6.51
CA HIS A 109 -8.92 1.92 5.86
C HIS A 109 -7.85 2.10 4.77
N ILE A 110 -6.79 1.29 4.88
CA ILE A 110 -5.59 1.38 4.04
C ILE A 110 -5.25 -0.02 3.51
N ILE A 111 -4.82 -0.08 2.25
CA ILE A 111 -4.35 -1.28 1.58
C ILE A 111 -2.83 -1.39 1.76
N ARG A 112 -2.36 -2.54 2.25
CA ARG A 112 -0.94 -2.84 2.41
C ARG A 112 -0.45 -3.79 1.33
N CYS A 113 0.49 -3.32 0.53
CA CYS A 113 1.23 -4.12 -0.45
C CYS A 113 2.64 -4.40 0.09
N ALA A 114 2.87 -5.63 0.54
CA ALA A 114 4.17 -6.09 1.00
C ALA A 114 4.85 -6.90 -0.11
N ILE A 115 5.91 -6.37 -0.68
CA ILE A 115 6.68 -7.04 -1.73
C ILE A 115 7.83 -7.79 -1.07
N GLY A 116 7.79 -9.12 -1.16
CA GLY A 116 8.82 -9.95 -0.56
C GLY A 116 8.78 -11.43 -0.90
N ALA A 117 7.90 -11.85 -1.81
CA ALA A 117 7.84 -13.24 -2.23
C ALA A 117 9.00 -13.53 -3.20
N THR A 118 9.61 -14.71 -3.05
CA THR A 118 10.85 -15.07 -3.75
C THR A 118 10.75 -15.10 -5.27
N LEU A 119 9.54 -15.29 -5.80
CA LEU A 119 9.27 -15.37 -7.24
C LEU A 119 8.70 -14.06 -7.81
N THR A 120 8.64 -12.99 -7.01
CA THR A 120 8.17 -11.69 -7.51
C THR A 120 9.30 -11.00 -8.27
N GLU A 121 8.97 -10.53 -9.48
CA GLU A 121 9.87 -9.86 -10.41
C GLU A 121 9.28 -8.51 -10.85
N GLU A 122 10.12 -7.62 -11.38
CA GLU A 122 9.75 -6.28 -11.87
C GLU A 122 9.29 -6.27 -13.33
#